data_AF-A0A8E2VG40-F1
#
_entry.id   AF-A0A8E2VG40-F1
#
_cell.length_a   1.000
_cell.length_b   1.000
_cell.length_c   1.000
_cell.angle_alpha   90.00
_cell.angle_beta   90.00
_cell.angle_gamma   90.00
#
_symmetry.space_group_name_H-M   'P 1'
#
loop_
_entity.id
_entity.type
_entity.pdbx_description
1 polymer ?
#
loop_
_entity_poly.entity_id
_entity_poly.type
_entity_poly.pdbx_seq_one_letter_code
_entity_poly.pdbx_strand_id
1 'polypeptide(L)'
;MAFTLSANVIGALNAQQQRDSDLRFARDIRAFRPDPVRHVSDPELAEIVRLSREAARGFGLRDDRLVARFVMVDALIAPGWHRDPQVVAHFRDASGSPEAKAGDLFQLIRISLRQYGREAEVWW
;
A
#
# COMPACT_ATOMS: atom_id res chain seq x y z
N MET A 1 -31.96 21.10 -16.82
CA MET A 1 -31.63 21.49 -15.42
C MET A 1 -30.43 20.68 -14.98
N ALA A 2 -29.30 21.33 -14.72
CA ALA A 2 -28.12 20.67 -14.15
C ALA A 2 -28.31 20.58 -12.64
N PHE A 3 -28.46 19.38 -12.09
CA PHE A 3 -28.45 19.15 -10.64
C PHE A 3 -27.01 19.34 -10.14
N THR A 4 -26.72 20.50 -9.56
CA THR A 4 -25.43 20.76 -8.92
C THR A 4 -25.47 20.15 -7.52
N LEU A 5 -24.72 19.07 -7.32
CA LEU A 5 -24.55 18.46 -6.00
C LEU A 5 -23.93 19.49 -5.04
N SER A 6 -24.50 19.63 -3.85
CA SER A 6 -23.95 20.54 -2.83
C SER A 6 -22.62 20.00 -2.30
N ALA A 7 -21.73 20.89 -1.85
CA ALA A 7 -20.41 20.53 -1.33
C ALA A 7 -20.47 19.48 -0.19
N ASN A 8 -21.54 19.49 0.61
CA ASN A 8 -21.77 18.51 1.67
C ASN A 8 -22.07 17.11 1.13
N VAL A 9 -22.82 17.00 0.02
CA VAL A 9 -23.10 15.71 -0.61
C VAL A 9 -21.85 15.15 -1.28
N ILE A 10 -21.04 16.01 -1.91
CA ILE A 10 -19.75 15.64 -2.49
C ILE A 10 -18.79 15.14 -1.39
N GLY A 11 -18.70 15.85 -0.27
CA GLY A 11 -17.87 15.43 0.87
C GLY A 11 -18.28 14.09 1.47
N ALA A 12 -19.59 13.84 1.62
CA ALA A 12 -20.10 12.56 2.11
C ALA A 12 -19.82 11.41 1.13
N LEU A 13 -19.97 11.64 -0.18
CA LEU A 13 -19.67 10.64 -1.22
C LEU A 13 -18.18 10.29 -1.24
N ASN A 14 -17.30 11.28 -1.14
CA ASN A 14 -15.85 11.05 -1.08
C ASN A 14 -15.46 10.23 0.17
N ALA A 15 -16.04 10.55 1.34
CA ALA A 15 -15.77 9.84 2.58
C ALA A 15 -16.32 8.40 2.58
N GLN A 16 -17.42 8.14 1.88
CA GLN A 16 -17.96 6.79 1.67
C GLN A 16 -17.07 6.00 0.70
N GLN A 17 -16.67 6.62 -0.41
CA GLN A 17 -15.82 6.00 -1.41
C GLN A 17 -14.45 5.63 -0.84
N GLN A 18 -13.85 6.50 -0.02
CA GLN A 18 -12.61 6.22 0.69
C GLN A 18 -12.76 5.02 1.65
N ARG A 19 -13.86 4.96 2.41
CA ARG A 19 -14.12 3.82 3.30
C ARG A 19 -14.26 2.49 2.56
N ASP A 20 -15.01 2.48 1.46
CA ASP A 20 -15.17 1.27 0.62
C ASP A 20 -13.86 0.86 -0.07
N SER A 21 -12.97 1.83 -0.27
CA SER A 21 -11.62 1.67 -0.80
C SER A 21 -10.71 0.99 0.25
N ASP A 22 -10.63 1.58 1.44
CA ASP A 22 -9.86 1.06 2.57
C ASP A 22 -10.31 -0.36 2.96
N LEU A 23 -11.62 -0.63 2.95
CA LEU A 23 -12.18 -1.95 3.25
C LEU A 23 -11.79 -3.00 2.19
N ARG A 24 -11.73 -2.62 0.91
CA ARG A 24 -11.25 -3.51 -0.16
C ARG A 24 -9.78 -3.84 0.04
N PHE A 25 -8.95 -2.81 0.25
CA PHE A 25 -7.53 -2.97 0.51
C PHE A 25 -7.27 -3.89 1.71
N ALA A 26 -7.98 -3.67 2.82
CA ALA A 26 -7.88 -4.52 4.01
C ALA A 26 -8.27 -5.98 3.72
N ARG A 27 -9.33 -6.19 2.92
CA ARG A 27 -9.77 -7.54 2.53
C ARG A 27 -8.74 -8.24 1.65
N ASP A 28 -8.13 -7.53 0.72
CA ASP A 28 -7.18 -8.10 -0.23
C ASP A 28 -5.87 -8.47 0.49
N ILE A 29 -5.38 -7.61 1.40
CA ILE A 29 -4.26 -7.96 2.29
C ILE A 29 -4.60 -9.17 3.18
N ARG A 30 -5.82 -9.25 3.72
CA ARG A 30 -6.25 -10.38 4.55
C ARG A 30 -6.16 -11.70 3.80
N ALA A 31 -6.73 -11.75 2.60
CA ALA A 31 -6.88 -12.98 1.82
C ALA A 31 -5.54 -13.45 1.23
N PHE A 32 -4.59 -12.52 1.06
CA PHE A 32 -3.34 -12.82 0.39
C PHE A 32 -2.34 -13.58 1.28
N ARG A 33 -1.86 -14.70 0.74
CA ARG A 33 -0.80 -15.55 1.29
C ARG A 33 0.16 -15.87 0.14
N PRO A 34 1.31 -15.20 0.02
CA PRO A 34 2.28 -15.60 -0.99
C PRO A 34 2.77 -17.00 -0.68
N ASP A 35 3.04 -17.79 -1.71
CA ASP A 35 3.83 -18.98 -1.53
C ASP A 35 5.19 -18.57 -0.94
N PRO A 36 5.69 -19.26 0.09
CA PRO A 36 6.95 -18.91 0.70
C PRO A 36 8.05 -19.04 -0.34
N VAL A 37 8.79 -17.95 -0.55
CA VAL A 37 10.03 -18.00 -1.31
C VAL A 37 10.95 -19.01 -0.62
N ARG A 38 11.26 -20.10 -1.34
CA ARG A 38 11.94 -21.25 -0.74
C ARG A 38 13.44 -21.02 -0.55
N HIS A 39 14.03 -20.19 -1.42
CA HIS A 39 15.46 -19.91 -1.42
C HIS A 39 15.75 -18.45 -1.75
N VAL A 40 16.72 -17.85 -1.07
CA VAL A 40 17.19 -16.48 -1.35
C VAL A 40 17.81 -16.32 -2.74
N SER A 41 18.19 -17.43 -3.38
CA SER A 41 18.75 -17.49 -4.73
C SER A 41 17.69 -17.65 -5.82
N ASP A 42 16.41 -17.61 -5.48
CA ASP A 42 15.33 -17.73 -6.44
C ASP A 42 15.36 -16.53 -7.42
N PRO A 43 15.51 -16.77 -8.74
CA PRO A 43 15.49 -15.69 -9.72
C PRO A 43 14.22 -14.84 -9.66
N GLU A 44 13.09 -15.42 -9.27
CA GLU A 44 11.82 -14.71 -9.13
C GLU A 44 11.88 -13.68 -7.98
N LEU A 45 12.51 -14.04 -6.86
CA LEU A 45 12.70 -13.11 -5.75
C LEU A 45 13.60 -11.93 -6.16
N ALA A 46 14.69 -12.21 -6.88
CA ALA A 46 15.60 -11.17 -7.35
C ALA A 46 14.88 -10.15 -8.25
N GLU A 47 14.01 -10.63 -9.12
CA GLU A 47 13.22 -9.79 -10.02
C GLU A 47 12.15 -8.99 -9.27
N ILE A 48 11.44 -9.59 -8.32
CA ILE A 48 10.50 -8.87 -7.45
C ILE A 48 11.23 -7.74 -6.71
N VAL A 49 12.36 -8.05 -6.05
CA VAL A 49 13.14 -7.04 -5.32
C VAL A 49 13.57 -5.88 -6.22
N ARG A 50 13.99 -6.17 -7.45
CA ARG A 50 14.37 -5.15 -8.44
C ARG A 50 13.19 -4.27 -8.81
N LEU A 51 12.06 -4.86 -9.20
CA LEU A 51 10.86 -4.16 -9.62
C LEU A 51 10.25 -3.34 -8.48
N SER A 52 10.14 -3.89 -7.27
CA SER A 52 9.62 -3.18 -6.10
C SER A 52 10.50 -1.99 -5.74
N ARG A 53 11.84 -2.13 -5.87
CA ARG A 53 12.77 -1.02 -5.64
C ARG A 53 12.61 0.08 -6.68
N GLU A 54 12.50 -0.28 -7.96
CA GLU A 54 12.25 0.68 -9.04
C GLU A 54 10.94 1.42 -8.82
N ALA A 55 9.89 0.72 -8.42
CA ALA A 55 8.61 1.34 -8.13
C ALA A 55 8.67 2.28 -6.92
N ALA A 56 9.32 1.88 -5.83
CA ALA A 56 9.52 2.76 -4.66
C ALA A 56 10.26 4.06 -5.06
N ARG A 57 11.32 3.96 -5.87
CA ARG A 57 12.02 5.14 -6.41
C ARG A 57 11.15 5.94 -7.37
N GLY A 58 10.28 5.29 -8.15
CA GLY A 58 9.30 5.93 -9.02
C GLY A 58 8.28 6.77 -8.26
N PHE A 59 7.90 6.36 -7.05
CA PHE A 59 7.10 7.17 -6.11
C PHE A 59 7.89 8.28 -5.40
N GLY A 60 9.21 8.36 -5.65
CA GLY A 60 10.08 9.40 -5.11
C GLY A 60 10.72 9.09 -3.76
N LEU A 61 10.63 7.87 -3.24
CA LEU A 61 11.24 7.50 -1.96
C LEU A 61 12.77 7.57 -2.06
N ARG A 62 13.39 8.35 -1.17
CA ARG A 62 14.86 8.48 -1.11
C ARG A 62 15.49 7.74 0.05
N ASP A 63 14.80 7.58 1.17
CA ASP A 63 15.29 6.84 2.33
C ASP A 63 15.37 5.33 2.04
N ASP A 64 16.58 4.78 2.15
CA ASP A 64 16.86 3.36 1.93
C ASP A 64 16.11 2.45 2.90
N ARG A 65 15.84 2.89 4.13
CA ARG A 65 15.06 2.11 5.10
C ARG A 65 13.61 1.98 4.67
N LEU A 66 13.02 3.05 4.13
CA LEU A 66 11.65 3.03 3.62
C LEU A 66 11.55 2.24 2.33
N VAL A 67 12.55 2.33 1.45
CA VAL A 67 12.63 1.51 0.24
C VAL A 67 12.73 0.02 0.62
N ALA A 68 13.56 -0.35 1.58
CA ALA A 68 13.65 -1.73 2.05
C ALA A 68 12.31 -2.23 2.60
N ARG A 69 11.61 -1.41 3.40
CA ARG A 69 10.27 -1.74 3.90
C ARG A 69 9.26 -1.92 2.76
N PHE A 70 9.26 -1.02 1.79
CA PHE A 70 8.41 -1.12 0.59
C PHE A 70 8.62 -2.44 -0.14
N VAL A 71 9.88 -2.80 -0.40
CA VAL A 71 10.26 -4.06 -1.07
C VAL A 71 9.78 -5.26 -0.27
N MET A 72 9.98 -5.27 1.06
CA MET A 72 9.56 -6.42 1.86
C MET A 72 8.03 -6.55 1.92
N VAL A 73 7.30 -5.44 2.00
CA VAL A 73 5.84 -5.47 1.91
C VAL A 73 5.41 -6.05 0.58
N ASP A 74 5.98 -5.59 -0.53
CA ASP A 74 5.64 -6.05 -1.87
C ASP A 74 6.10 -7.49 -2.15
N ALA A 75 7.17 -7.96 -1.52
CA ALA A 75 7.64 -9.33 -1.73
C ALA A 75 6.93 -10.36 -0.85
N LEU A 76 6.62 -10.01 0.41
CA LEU A 76 6.28 -11.00 1.45
C LEU A 76 4.91 -10.82 2.08
N ILE A 77 4.34 -9.61 2.07
CA ILE A 77 3.12 -9.30 2.82
C ILE A 77 1.94 -9.10 1.87
N ALA A 78 2.09 -8.19 0.92
CA ALA A 78 1.05 -7.74 0.00
C ALA A 78 1.65 -7.42 -1.38
N PRO A 79 2.00 -8.42 -2.20
CA PRO A 79 2.53 -8.20 -3.54
C PRO A 79 1.61 -7.43 -4.45
N GLY A 80 2.19 -6.49 -5.18
CA GLY A 80 1.47 -5.61 -6.08
C GLY A 80 0.65 -4.53 -5.37
N TRP A 81 0.67 -4.42 -4.03
CA TRP A 81 -0.16 -3.45 -3.28
C TRP A 81 -0.03 -2.01 -3.81
N HIS A 82 1.18 -1.62 -4.17
CA HIS A 82 1.51 -0.33 -4.75
C HIS A 82 0.91 -0.03 -6.13
N ARG A 83 0.34 -1.04 -6.80
CA ARG A 83 -0.39 -0.90 -8.07
C ARG A 83 -1.88 -0.62 -7.84
N ASP A 84 -2.35 -0.72 -6.60
CA ASP A 84 -3.72 -0.31 -6.27
C ASP A 84 -3.91 1.16 -6.66
N PRO A 85 -4.94 1.49 -7.46
CA PRO A 85 -5.21 2.85 -7.88
C PRO A 85 -5.29 3.86 -6.74
N GLN A 86 -5.71 3.43 -5.55
CA GLN A 86 -5.82 4.29 -4.35
C GLN A 86 -4.45 4.58 -3.76
N VAL A 87 -3.53 3.62 -3.78
CA VAL A 87 -2.14 3.82 -3.36
C VAL A 87 -1.45 4.78 -4.32
N VAL A 88 -1.64 4.57 -5.63
CA VAL A 88 -1.12 5.48 -6.66
C VAL A 88 -1.68 6.90 -6.49
N ALA A 89 -3.00 7.02 -6.25
CA ALA A 89 -3.64 8.30 -5.99
C ALA A 89 -3.10 8.95 -4.71
N HIS A 90 -2.90 8.20 -3.61
CA HIS A 90 -2.31 8.73 -2.37
C HIS A 90 -0.92 9.34 -2.62
N PHE A 91 -0.04 8.64 -3.34
CA PHE A 91 1.27 9.18 -3.68
C PHE A 91 1.19 10.46 -4.52
N ARG A 92 0.25 10.53 -5.47
CA ARG A 92 0.07 11.67 -6.38
C ARG A 92 -0.59 12.88 -5.70
N ASP A 93 -1.67 12.64 -4.95
CA ASP A 93 -2.67 13.66 -4.60
C ASP A 93 -2.56 14.10 -3.13
N ALA A 94 -2.03 13.26 -2.24
CA ALA A 94 -1.89 13.62 -0.82
C ALA A 94 -0.82 14.72 -0.63
N SER A 95 -0.94 15.50 0.44
CA SER A 95 0.09 16.46 0.85
C SER A 95 1.27 15.75 1.55
N GLY A 96 2.40 16.45 1.69
CA GLY A 96 3.59 15.94 2.37
C GLY A 96 4.63 15.29 1.45
N SER A 97 5.75 14.86 2.04
CA SER A 97 6.83 14.19 1.30
C SER A 97 6.46 12.75 0.93
N PRO A 98 7.09 12.16 -0.10
CA PRO A 98 6.93 10.75 -0.42
C PRO A 98 7.16 9.82 0.77
N GLU A 99 8.12 10.15 1.64
CA GLU A 99 8.43 9.39 2.84
C GLU A 99 7.30 9.40 3.87
N ALA A 100 6.68 10.57 4.10
CA ALA A 100 5.53 10.69 4.99
C ALA A 100 4.34 9.86 4.46
N LYS A 101 4.05 9.99 3.16
CA LYS A 101 2.98 9.24 2.48
C LYS A 101 3.18 7.73 2.57
N ALA A 102 4.42 7.26 2.35
CA ALA A 102 4.77 5.85 2.52
C ALA A 102 4.59 5.40 3.97
N GLY A 103 4.97 6.25 4.94
CA GLY A 103 4.74 6.03 6.36
C GLY A 103 3.27 5.75 6.69
N ASP A 104 2.36 6.58 6.19
CA ASP A 104 0.91 6.43 6.39
C ASP A 104 0.41 5.08 5.84
N LEU A 105 0.85 4.71 4.63
CA LEU A 105 0.50 3.43 4.01
C LEU A 105 1.01 2.24 4.82
N PHE A 106 2.24 2.31 5.32
CA PHE A 106 2.79 1.24 6.18
C PHE A 106 2.04 1.11 7.50
N GLN A 107 1.55 2.22 8.07
CA GLN A 107 0.70 2.17 9.26
C GLN A 107 -0.66 1.56 8.96
N LEU A 108 -1.27 1.91 7.82
CA LEU A 108 -2.53 1.31 7.40
C LEU A 108 -2.40 -0.21 7.24
N ILE A 109 -1.34 -0.67 6.57
CA ILE A 109 -1.02 -2.10 6.42
C ILE A 109 -0.88 -2.78 7.79
N ARG A 110 -0.14 -2.17 8.71
CA ARG A 110 0.02 -2.71 10.08
C ARG A 110 -1.33 -2.83 10.81
N ILE A 111 -2.17 -1.80 10.73
CA ILE A 111 -3.50 -1.81 11.35
C ILE A 111 -4.35 -2.93 10.75
N SER A 112 -4.36 -3.07 9.42
CA SER A 112 -5.08 -4.15 8.74
C SER A 112 -4.58 -5.52 9.19
N LEU A 113 -3.26 -5.76 9.18
CA LEU A 113 -2.69 -7.04 9.63
C LEU A 113 -3.05 -7.35 11.09
N ARG A 114 -3.01 -6.36 11.97
CA ARG A 114 -3.42 -6.50 13.38
C ARG A 114 -4.89 -6.89 13.53
N GLN A 115 -5.80 -6.26 12.78
CA GLN A 115 -7.22 -6.60 12.78
C GLN A 115 -7.49 -8.07 12.39
N TYR A 116 -6.55 -8.71 11.68
CA TYR A 116 -6.63 -10.10 11.26
C TYR A 116 -5.70 -11.05 12.03
N GLY A 117 -5.12 -10.61 13.16
CA GLY A 117 -4.25 -11.44 13.99
C GLY A 117 -2.88 -11.77 13.36
N ARG A 118 -2.46 -11.02 12.33
CA ARG A 118 -1.18 -11.17 11.61
C ARG A 118 -0.12 -10.16 12.04
N GLU A 119 -0.26 -9.55 13.22
CA GLU A 119 0.64 -8.49 13.68
C GLU A 119 2.11 -8.93 13.75
N ALA A 120 2.37 -10.21 14.00
CA ALA A 120 3.73 -10.78 14.02
C ALA A 120 4.45 -10.70 12.67
N GLU A 121 3.73 -10.47 11.57
CA GLU A 121 4.31 -10.28 10.23
C GLU A 121 4.84 -8.84 10.01
N VAL A 122 4.71 -7.95 10.99
CA VAL A 122 5.26 -6.59 10.94
C VAL A 122 6.38 -6.47 11.98
N TRP A 123 7.62 -6.33 11.52
CA TRP A 123 8.83 -6.30 12.35
C TRP A 123 9.38 -4.89 12.60
N TRP A 124 8.57 -3.85 12.36
CA TRP A 124 9.01 -2.45 12.37
C TRP A 124 8.08 -1.48 13.11
#